data_AF-A0A0A6VE45-F1
#
_entry.id   AF-A0A0A6VE45-F1
#
_cell.length_a   1.000
_cell.length_b   1.000
_cell.length_c   1.000
_cell.angle_alpha   90.00
_cell.angle_beta   90.00
_cell.angle_gamma   90.00
#
_symmetry.space_group_name_H-M   'P 1'
#
loop_
_entity.id
_entity.type
_entity.pdbx_description
1 polymer ?
#
loop_
_entity_poly.entity_id
_entity_poly.type
_entity_poly.pdbx_seq_one_letter_code
_entity_poly.pdbx_strand_id
1 'polypeptide(L)'
;MSVLENWDQWKNFLGDRLHQAKDQGMSQDSITSLASEVGDYLADHVDPKNEQQRVLSDLWSVASEEEQKAIASVMVKLVQNNGTK
;
A
#
# COMPACT_ATOMS: atom_id res chain seq x y z
N MET A 1 0.73 1.01 -23.89
CA MET A 1 0.96 0.29 -22.62
C MET A 1 0.16 1.05 -21.57
N SER A 2 -0.81 0.33 -21.00
CA SER A 2 -1.98 0.92 -20.35
C SER A 2 -1.63 1.37 -18.93
N VAL A 3 -2.24 2.47 -18.51
CA VAL A 3 -2.22 3.11 -17.18
C VAL A 3 -2.49 2.12 -16.01
N LEU A 4 -3.00 0.92 -16.33
CA LEU A 4 -3.18 -0.24 -15.45
C LEU A 4 -1.87 -0.87 -14.93
N GLU A 5 -0.75 -0.75 -15.65
CA GLU A 5 0.48 -1.49 -15.32
C GLU A 5 1.08 -1.11 -13.95
N ASN A 6 0.86 0.11 -13.46
CA ASN A 6 1.53 0.59 -12.24
C ASN A 6 0.75 0.26 -10.95
N TRP A 7 -0.58 0.13 -11.03
CA TRP A 7 -1.40 -0.19 -9.84
C TRP A 7 -1.33 -1.67 -9.47
N ASP A 8 -1.44 -2.54 -10.48
CA ASP A 8 -1.35 -3.98 -10.24
C ASP A 8 0.06 -4.39 -9.81
N GLN A 9 1.11 -3.80 -10.39
CA GLN A 9 2.49 -3.99 -9.91
C GLN A 9 2.68 -3.55 -8.46
N TRP A 10 2.10 -2.41 -8.08
CA TRP A 10 2.17 -1.92 -6.70
C TRP A 10 1.47 -2.88 -5.72
N LYS A 11 0.27 -3.37 -6.07
CA LYS A 11 -0.45 -4.37 -5.25
C LYS A 11 0.36 -5.65 -5.10
N ASN A 12 0.98 -6.13 -6.19
CA ASN A 12 1.81 -7.33 -6.16
C ASN A 12 3.05 -7.12 -5.28
N PHE A 13 3.75 -5.99 -5.42
CA PHE A 13 4.90 -5.66 -4.57
C PHE A 13 4.55 -5.64 -3.08
N LEU A 14 3.43 -4.98 -2.72
CA LEU A 14 2.97 -4.95 -1.34
C LEU A 14 2.56 -6.36 -0.89
N GLY A 15 1.90 -7.14 -1.75
CA GLY A 15 1.47 -8.50 -1.47
C GLY A 15 2.63 -9.46 -1.20
N ASP A 16 3.70 -9.35 -1.99
CA ASP A 16 4.93 -10.14 -1.83
C ASP A 16 5.64 -9.79 -0.53
N ARG A 17 5.79 -8.48 -0.25
CA ARG A 17 6.35 -7.97 1.01
C ARG A 17 5.56 -8.44 2.23
N LEU A 18 4.23 -8.42 2.14
CA LEU A 18 3.33 -8.89 3.20
C LEU A 18 3.40 -10.41 3.40
N HIS A 19 3.42 -11.19 2.32
CA HIS A 19 3.60 -12.64 2.40
C HIS A 19 4.93 -12.97 3.07
N GLN A 20 6.01 -12.32 2.63
CA GLN A 20 7.34 -12.55 3.16
C GLN A 20 7.44 -12.18 4.65
N ALA A 21 6.80 -11.08 5.07
CA ALA A 21 6.73 -10.69 6.48
C ALA A 21 5.95 -11.72 7.32
N LYS A 22 4.82 -12.21 6.80
CA LYS A 22 4.00 -13.22 7.48
C LYS A 22 4.73 -14.56 7.61
N ASP A 23 5.42 -15.00 6.57
CA ASP A 23 6.18 -16.25 6.56
C ASP A 23 7.38 -16.21 7.53
N GLN A 24 7.92 -15.02 7.80
CA GLN A 24 8.95 -14.80 8.81
C GLN A 24 8.40 -14.69 10.25
N GLY A 25 7.08 -14.80 10.44
CA GLY A 25 6.45 -14.72 11.76
C GLY A 25 6.37 -13.29 12.31
N MET A 26 6.46 -12.26 11.46
CA MET A 26 6.32 -10.87 11.88
C MET A 26 4.93 -10.60 12.43
N SER A 27 4.84 -9.78 13.47
CA SER A 27 3.55 -9.41 14.08
C SER A 27 2.74 -8.50 13.15
N GLN A 28 1.43 -8.45 13.38
CA GLN A 28 0.52 -7.58 12.64
C GLN A 28 0.88 -6.09 12.74
N ASP A 29 1.51 -5.69 13.85
CA ASP A 29 2.01 -4.33 14.05
C ASP A 29 3.17 -4.02 13.09
N SER A 30 4.11 -4.95 12.91
CA SER A 30 5.21 -4.78 11.95
C SER A 30 4.72 -4.77 10.50
N ILE A 31 3.67 -5.54 10.20
CA ILE A 31 2.97 -5.49 8.90
C ILE A 31 2.35 -4.10 8.68
N THR A 32 1.76 -3.52 9.71
CA THR A 32 1.14 -2.18 9.63
C THR A 32 2.21 -1.11 9.44
N SER A 33 3.34 -1.20 10.15
CA SER A 33 4.49 -0.31 9.94
C SER A 33 5.04 -0.38 8.51
N LEU A 34 5.14 -1.59 7.94
CA LEU A 34 5.57 -1.76 6.56
C LEU A 34 4.59 -1.12 5.58
N ALA A 35 3.29 -1.23 5.84
CA ALA A 35 2.26 -0.60 5.02
C ALA A 35 2.27 0.94 5.14
N SER A 36 2.60 1.48 6.31
CA SER A 36 2.85 2.93 6.49
C SER A 36 4.06 3.39 5.69
N GLU A 37 5.17 2.65 5.75
CA GLU A 37 6.40 2.94 4.98
C GLU A 37 6.15 2.94 3.46
N VAL A 38 5.25 2.06 3.00
CA VAL A 38 4.80 2.01 1.61
C VAL A 38 3.85 3.17 1.25
N GLY A 39 3.02 3.61 2.19
CA GLY A 39 2.18 4.82 2.04
C GLY A 39 3.03 6.09 1.92
N ASP A 40 4.05 6.21 2.76
CA ASP A 40 5.00 7.33 2.71
C ASP A 40 5.79 7.33 1.39
N TYR A 41 6.23 6.17 0.91
CA TYR A 41 6.88 6.05 -0.40
C TYR A 41 5.97 6.49 -1.56
N LEU A 42 4.67 6.21 -1.47
CA LEU A 42 3.70 6.68 -2.47
C LEU A 42 3.50 8.20 -2.42
N ALA A 43 3.44 8.78 -1.23
CA ALA A 43 3.27 10.22 -1.04
C ALA A 43 4.51 11.01 -1.52
N ASP A 44 5.71 10.49 -1.27
CA ASP A 44 6.96 11.23 -1.51
C ASP A 44 7.62 10.95 -2.87
N HIS A 45 7.41 9.77 -3.45
CA HIS A 45 8.22 9.30 -4.59
C HIS A 45 7.44 8.90 -5.84
N VAL A 46 6.10 8.84 -5.77
CA VAL A 46 5.30 8.47 -6.93
C VAL A 46 4.57 9.70 -7.45
N ASP A 47 5.10 10.31 -8.51
CA ASP A 47 4.30 11.19 -9.37
C ASP A 47 3.10 10.35 -9.84
N PRO A 48 1.86 10.67 -9.41
CA PRO A 48 0.74 9.76 -9.57
C PRO A 48 0.49 9.51 -11.05
N LYS A 49 0.92 8.33 -11.52
CA LYS A 49 0.87 7.97 -12.95
C LYS A 49 -0.55 7.57 -13.39
N ASN A 50 -1.47 7.43 -12.44
CA ASN A 50 -2.87 7.13 -12.65
C ASN A 50 -3.77 7.74 -11.57
N GLU A 51 -5.08 7.76 -11.84
CA GLU A 51 -6.08 8.37 -10.95
C GLU A 51 -6.16 7.66 -9.59
N GLN A 52 -5.93 6.34 -9.54
CA GLN A 52 -5.96 5.57 -8.30
C GLN A 52 -4.84 5.99 -7.34
N GLN A 53 -3.62 6.13 -7.85
CA GLN A 53 -2.46 6.62 -7.10
C GLN A 53 -2.66 8.08 -6.66
N ARG A 54 -3.24 8.92 -7.52
CA ARG A 54 -3.56 10.32 -7.18
C ARG A 54 -4.52 10.41 -6.01
N VAL A 55 -5.63 9.66 -6.05
CA VAL A 55 -6.61 9.66 -4.95
C VAL A 55 -5.97 9.18 -3.65
N LEU A 56 -5.16 8.12 -3.71
CA LEU A 56 -4.50 7.62 -2.50
C LEU A 56 -3.51 8.64 -1.93
N SER A 57 -2.72 9.30 -2.78
CA SER A 57 -1.79 10.36 -2.39
C SER A 57 -2.51 11.57 -1.78
N ASP A 58 -3.59 12.02 -2.42
CA ASP A 58 -4.38 13.15 -1.92
C ASP A 58 -4.97 12.83 -0.54
N LEU A 59 -5.53 11.63 -0.36
CA LEU A 59 -6.05 11.16 0.95
C LEU A 59 -4.94 11.05 2.01
N TRP A 60 -3.77 10.50 1.65
CA TRP A 60 -2.65 10.34 2.58
C TRP A 60 -2.09 11.69 3.04
N SER A 61 -2.02 12.67 2.14
CA SER A 61 -1.44 13.99 2.40
C SER A 61 -2.23 14.84 3.41
N VAL A 62 -3.52 14.54 3.60
CA VAL A 62 -4.41 15.26 4.53
C VAL A 62 -4.80 14.43 5.75
N ALA A 63 -4.37 13.17 5.81
CA ALA A 63 -4.69 12.24 6.89
C ALA A 63 -3.80 12.48 8.13
N SER A 64 -4.39 12.37 9.31
CA SER A 64 -3.65 12.24 10.57
C SER A 64 -2.92 10.90 10.68
N GLU A 65 -1.99 10.74 11.64
CA GLU A 65 -1.27 9.47 11.83
C GLU A 65 -2.20 8.27 12.06
N GLU A 66 -3.32 8.47 12.76
CA GLU A 66 -4.31 7.42 12.99
C GLU A 66 -5.01 7.02 11.67
N GLU A 67 -5.39 8.01 10.86
CA GLU A 67 -6.02 7.80 9.56
C GLU A 67 -5.05 7.17 8.55
N GLN A 68 -3.77 7.56 8.55
CA GLN A 68 -2.74 6.93 7.73
C GLN A 68 -2.57 5.44 8.08
N LYS A 69 -2.54 5.09 9.37
CA LYS A 69 -2.55 3.69 9.82
C LYS A 69 -3.81 2.94 9.37
N ALA A 70 -4.97 3.59 9.41
CA ALA A 70 -6.21 3.01 8.92
C ALA A 70 -6.18 2.78 7.39
N ILE A 71 -5.70 3.75 6.61
CA ILE A 71 -5.50 3.63 5.16
C ILE A 71 -4.55 2.47 4.88
N ALA A 72 -3.38 2.43 5.52
CA ALA A 72 -2.40 1.35 5.39
C ALA A 72 -3.03 -0.03 5.69
N SER A 73 -3.78 -0.14 6.79
CA SER A 73 -4.48 -1.38 7.17
C SER A 73 -5.49 -1.84 6.11
N VAL A 74 -6.26 -0.92 5.54
CA VAL A 74 -7.23 -1.23 4.47
C VAL A 74 -6.50 -1.62 3.18
N MET A 75 -5.38 -0.99 2.85
CA MET A 75 -4.55 -1.34 1.70
C MET A 75 -3.98 -2.76 1.81
N VAL A 76 -3.51 -3.15 3.00
CA VAL A 76 -3.07 -4.53 3.28
C VAL A 76 -4.22 -5.52 3.04
N LYS A 77 -5.41 -5.24 3.58
CA LYS A 77 -6.60 -6.08 3.39
C LYS A 77 -7.04 -6.15 1.94
N LEU A 78 -6.94 -5.04 1.20
CA LEU A 78 -7.25 -4.98 -0.23
C LEU A 78 -6.34 -5.92 -1.01
N VAL A 79 -5.04 -5.91 -0.75
CA VAL A 79 -4.08 -6.80 -1.41
C VAL A 79 -4.27 -8.26 -0.98
N GLN A 80 -4.54 -8.53 0.30
CA GLN A 80 -4.77 -9.89 0.76
C GLN A 80 -6.05 -10.53 0.18
N ASN A 81 -7.12 -9.75 0.02
CA ASN A 81 -8.41 -10.26 -0.45
C ASN A 81 -8.56 -10.21 -1.98
N ASN A 82 -7.97 -9.19 -2.62
CA ASN A 82 -8.18 -8.87 -4.03
C ASN A 82 -6.87 -8.82 -4.84
N GLY A 83 -5.72 -9.13 -4.23
CA GLY A 83 -4.47 -9.35 -4.94
C GLY A 83 -4.57 -10.64 -5.75
N THR A 84 -4.30 -10.55 -7.04
CA THR A 84 -4.18 -11.73 -7.91
C THR A 84 -3.03 -12.60 -7.42
N LYS A 85 -3.29 -13.91 -7.27
CA LYS A 85 -2.24 -14.93 -7.18
C LYS A 85 -1.35 -14.92 -8.41
#